data_AF-A0A536T206-F1
#
_entry.id   AF-A0A536T206-F1
#
_cell.length_a   1.000
_cell.length_b   1.000
_cell.length_c   1.000
_cell.angle_alpha   90.00
_cell.angle_beta   90.00
_cell.angle_gamma   90.00
#
_symmetry.space_group_name_H-M   'P 1'
#
loop_
_entity.id
_entity.type
_entity.pdbx_description
1 polymer ?
#
loop_
_entity_poly.entity_id
_entity_poly.type
_entity_poly.pdbx_seq_one_letter_code
_entity_poly.pdbx_strand_id
1 'polypeptide(L)'
;ETSLEALARLKGVVRPDGTVTAGNASGVNDGACAVLLASAEAVKKYGLTPKAQVLATATAGVAPRIMGFGPAPAMRRVLAKGGVKLADVDVIELNEAFAAQALAVLRDHGIADDASYVNPNGGAIALGHPLGASGARL
;
A
#
# COMPACT_ATOMS: atom_id res chain seq x y z
N GLU A 1 1.46 11.74 -20.93
CA GLU A 1 2.04 10.41 -21.16
C GLU A 1 3.31 10.30 -20.32
N THR A 2 3.48 9.20 -19.60
CA THR A 2 4.61 8.97 -18.69
C THR A 2 5.61 8.05 -19.38
N SER A 3 6.89 8.43 -19.42
CA SER A 3 7.97 7.61 -19.97
C SER A 3 9.19 7.60 -19.04
N LEU A 4 10.05 6.60 -19.17
CA LEU A 4 11.30 6.53 -18.38
C LEU A 4 12.20 7.74 -18.64
N GLU A 5 12.29 8.20 -19.89
CA GLU A 5 13.07 9.38 -20.27
C GLU A 5 12.50 10.64 -19.63
N ALA A 6 11.18 10.76 -19.53
CA ALA A 6 10.53 11.88 -18.86
C ALA A 6 10.79 11.86 -17.35
N LEU A 7 10.66 10.68 -16.71
CA LEU A 7 10.91 10.50 -15.28
C LEU A 7 12.38 10.80 -14.92
N ALA A 8 13.34 10.36 -15.73
CA ALA A 8 14.76 10.56 -15.51
C ALA A 8 15.21 12.04 -15.55
N ARG A 9 14.42 12.92 -16.20
CA ARG A 9 14.70 14.37 -16.26
C ARG A 9 14.18 15.14 -15.04
N LEU A 10 13.37 14.51 -14.18
CA LEU A 10 12.79 15.19 -13.03
C LEU A 10 13.85 15.44 -11.95
N LYS A 11 13.77 16.62 -11.33
CA LYS A 11 14.67 17.00 -10.23
C LYS A 11 14.16 16.46 -8.89
N GLY A 12 15.09 16.21 -7.97
CA GLY A 12 14.77 15.83 -6.60
C GLY A 12 13.95 16.92 -5.90
N VAL A 13 12.91 16.51 -5.16
CA VAL A 13 11.97 17.43 -4.48
C VAL A 13 12.49 17.88 -3.12
N VAL A 14 13.10 16.96 -2.36
CA VAL A 14 13.58 17.26 -0.99
C VAL A 14 15.01 17.78 -1.01
N ARG A 15 15.86 17.20 -1.85
CA ARG A 15 17.25 17.61 -2.06
C ARG A 15 17.56 17.59 -3.55
N PRO A 16 18.36 18.54 -4.07
CA PRO A 16 18.71 18.57 -5.49
C PRO A 16 19.39 17.29 -6.00
N ASP A 17 20.16 16.63 -5.15
CA ASP A 17 20.88 15.36 -5.39
C ASP A 17 20.09 14.13 -4.90
N GLY A 18 18.84 14.33 -4.45
CA GLY A 18 17.97 13.25 -3.98
C GLY A 18 17.30 12.48 -5.12
N THR A 19 16.85 11.27 -4.82
CA THR A 19 16.20 10.36 -5.80
C THR A 19 14.68 10.47 -5.84
N VAL A 20 14.07 11.12 -4.84
CA VAL A 20 12.61 11.32 -4.78
C VAL A 20 12.24 12.54 -5.62
N THR A 21 11.40 12.30 -6.63
CA THR A 21 10.90 13.31 -7.58
C THR A 21 9.37 13.34 -7.56
N ALA A 22 8.76 14.34 -8.22
CA ALA A 22 7.31 14.37 -8.38
C ALA A 22 6.75 13.18 -9.19
N GLY A 23 7.57 12.51 -10.01
CA GLY A 23 7.14 11.39 -10.85
C GLY A 23 7.25 10.02 -10.18
N ASN A 24 7.87 9.92 -9.01
CA ASN A 24 8.01 8.68 -8.24
C ASN A 24 7.46 8.80 -6.80
N ALA A 25 6.58 9.78 -6.60
CA ALA A 25 5.85 10.05 -5.36
C ALA A 25 4.36 10.18 -5.68
N SER A 26 3.50 9.77 -4.75
CA SER A 26 2.07 10.04 -4.87
C SER A 26 1.79 11.54 -4.69
N GLY A 27 0.77 12.04 -5.39
CA GLY A 27 0.28 13.40 -5.23
C GLY A 27 -0.50 13.63 -3.92
N VAL A 28 -0.90 14.89 -3.71
CA VAL A 28 -1.95 15.26 -2.76
C VAL A 28 -3.26 15.28 -3.53
N ASN A 29 -4.27 14.56 -3.04
CA ASN A 29 -5.51 14.33 -3.76
C ASN A 29 -6.72 14.39 -2.84
N ASP A 30 -7.89 14.65 -3.43
CA ASP A 30 -9.18 14.60 -2.76
C ASP A 30 -9.93 13.31 -3.11
N GLY A 31 -10.61 12.71 -2.14
CA GLY A 31 -11.38 11.49 -2.34
C GLY A 31 -12.00 10.95 -1.04
N ALA A 32 -13.00 10.09 -1.20
CA ALA A 32 -13.69 9.41 -0.10
C ALA A 32 -13.96 7.95 -0.46
N CYS A 33 -14.00 7.08 0.56
CA CYS A 33 -14.34 5.66 0.42
C CYS A 33 -15.08 5.20 1.68
N ALA A 34 -15.97 4.22 1.54
CA ALA A 34 -16.69 3.61 2.65
C ALA A 34 -16.74 2.09 2.48
N VAL A 35 -16.58 1.37 3.60
CA VAL A 35 -16.65 -0.09 3.67
C VAL A 35 -17.71 -0.49 4.70
N LEU A 36 -18.64 -1.35 4.31
CA LEU A 36 -19.63 -1.91 5.22
C LEU A 36 -19.08 -3.19 5.86
N LEU A 37 -18.94 -3.21 7.18
CA LEU A 37 -18.64 -4.41 7.95
C LEU A 37 -19.89 -4.91 8.68
N ALA A 38 -20.09 -6.22 8.67
CA ALA A 38 -21.22 -6.87 9.30
C ALA A 38 -20.81 -8.19 9.95
N SER A 39 -21.39 -8.51 11.11
CA SER A 39 -21.29 -9.85 11.69
C SER A 39 -22.10 -10.87 10.85
N ALA A 40 -21.83 -12.16 11.03
CA ALA A 40 -22.60 -13.22 10.36
C ALA A 40 -24.11 -13.13 10.67
N GLU A 41 -24.48 -12.71 11.89
CA GLU A 41 -25.88 -12.49 12.28
C GLU A 41 -26.49 -11.32 11.52
N ALA A 42 -25.78 -10.20 11.41
CA ALA A 42 -26.24 -9.03 10.65
C ALA A 42 -26.36 -9.35 9.15
N VAL A 43 -25.42 -10.11 8.59
CA VAL A 43 -25.49 -10.59 7.20
C VAL A 43 -26.79 -11.36 6.96
N LYS A 44 -27.16 -12.30 7.84
CA LYS A 44 -28.42 -13.05 7.74
C LYS A 44 -29.64 -12.15 7.94
N LYS A 45 -29.65 -11.32 8.99
CA LYS A 45 -30.77 -10.44 9.36
C LYS A 45 -31.12 -9.44 8.26
N TYR A 46 -30.10 -8.88 7.59
CA TYR A 46 -30.26 -7.84 6.58
C TYR A 46 -30.13 -8.37 5.14
N GLY A 47 -29.98 -9.68 4.94
CA GLY A 47 -29.86 -10.29 3.61
C GLY A 47 -28.63 -9.83 2.81
N LEU A 48 -27.51 -9.55 3.49
CA LEU A 48 -26.29 -9.04 2.84
C LEU A 48 -25.53 -10.18 2.13
N THR A 49 -24.75 -9.82 1.10
CA THR A 49 -23.82 -10.75 0.45
C THR A 49 -22.40 -10.50 0.96
N PRO A 50 -21.81 -11.42 1.74
CA PRO A 50 -20.43 -11.26 2.20
C PRO A 50 -19.45 -11.34 1.03
N LYS A 51 -18.50 -10.41 0.95
CA LYS A 51 -17.46 -10.39 -0.11
C LYS A 51 -16.11 -10.93 0.35
N ALA A 52 -15.74 -10.68 1.60
CA ALA A 52 -14.48 -11.07 2.20
C ALA A 52 -14.63 -11.11 3.73
N GLN A 53 -13.62 -11.67 4.39
CA GLN A 53 -13.51 -11.68 5.86
C GLN A 53 -12.21 -10.98 6.27
N VAL A 54 -12.29 -10.12 7.30
CA VAL A 54 -11.11 -9.52 7.92
C VAL A 54 -10.46 -10.56 8.84
N LEU A 55 -9.26 -11.04 8.48
CA LEU A 55 -8.53 -12.05 9.27
C LEU A 55 -7.78 -11.42 10.43
N ALA A 56 -7.02 -10.35 10.18
CA ALA A 56 -6.22 -9.68 11.19
C ALA A 56 -5.90 -8.23 10.79
N THR A 57 -5.63 -7.41 11.81
CA THR A 57 -5.02 -6.09 11.67
C THR A 57 -3.85 -5.98 12.62
N ALA A 58 -2.79 -5.30 12.21
CA ALA A 58 -1.63 -5.01 13.05
C ALA A 58 -1.03 -3.64 12.72
N THR A 59 -0.42 -3.03 13.72
CA THR A 59 0.33 -1.78 13.59
C THR A 59 1.76 -1.98 14.11
N ALA A 60 2.70 -1.20 13.58
CA ALA A 60 4.08 -1.18 14.01
C ALA A 60 4.64 0.26 13.94
N GLY A 61 5.48 0.61 14.90
CA GLY A 61 6.22 1.87 14.88
C GLY A 61 7.63 1.67 14.34
N VAL A 62 8.11 2.65 13.59
CA VAL A 62 9.52 2.78 13.16
C VAL A 62 10.01 4.19 13.48
N ALA A 63 11.31 4.43 13.38
CA ALA A 63 11.83 5.78 13.57
C ALA A 63 11.24 6.76 12.53
N PRO A 64 10.82 7.97 12.92
CA PRO A 64 10.16 8.92 12.00
C PRO A 64 10.96 9.23 10.72
N ARG A 65 12.29 9.28 10.82
CA ARG A 65 13.20 9.52 9.69
C ARG A 65 13.14 8.45 8.57
N ILE A 66 12.56 7.29 8.85
CA ILE A 66 12.36 6.18 7.89
C ILE A 66 10.90 5.73 7.87
N MET A 67 9.96 6.64 8.13
CA MET A 67 8.53 6.30 8.30
C MET A 67 7.95 5.43 7.16
N GLY A 68 8.44 5.60 5.92
CA GLY A 68 8.01 4.81 4.77
C GLY A 68 8.27 3.31 4.91
N PHE A 69 9.21 2.91 5.77
CA PHE A 69 9.49 1.50 6.04
C PHE A 69 8.52 0.86 7.05
N GLY A 70 7.58 1.63 7.62
CA GLY A 70 6.58 1.15 8.57
C GLY A 70 5.80 -0.11 8.15
N PRO A 71 5.43 -0.30 6.88
CA PRO A 71 4.76 -1.52 6.44
C PRO A 71 5.57 -2.79 6.66
N ALA A 72 6.90 -2.75 6.58
CA ALA A 72 7.72 -3.96 6.69
C ALA A 72 7.52 -4.72 8.03
N PRO A 73 7.69 -4.10 9.21
CA PRO A 73 7.37 -4.76 10.48
C PRO A 73 5.87 -4.99 10.70
N ALA A 74 4.99 -4.15 10.13
CA ALA A 74 3.54 -4.33 10.25
C ALA A 74 3.06 -5.59 9.51
N MET A 75 3.60 -5.86 8.32
CA MET A 75 3.33 -7.06 7.52
C MET A 75 3.74 -8.33 8.27
N ARG A 76 4.94 -8.37 8.87
CA ARG A 76 5.37 -9.52 9.68
C ARG A 76 4.40 -9.80 10.83
N ARG A 77 3.93 -8.74 11.50
CA ARG A 77 2.97 -8.84 12.61
C ARG A 77 1.59 -9.31 12.16
N VAL A 78 1.05 -8.78 11.06
CA VAL A 78 -0.30 -9.15 10.60
C VAL A 78 -0.33 -10.57 10.05
N LEU A 79 0.71 -11.00 9.34
CA LEU A 79 0.85 -12.37 8.85
C LEU A 79 0.93 -13.36 10.02
N ALA A 80 1.77 -13.08 11.02
CA ALA A 80 1.86 -13.91 12.22
C ALA A 80 0.55 -13.95 13.01
N LYS A 81 -0.12 -12.80 13.19
CA LYS A 81 -1.41 -12.71 13.89
C LYS A 81 -2.55 -13.41 13.15
N GLY A 82 -2.54 -13.36 11.82
CA GLY A 82 -3.52 -14.00 10.96
C GLY A 82 -3.24 -15.49 10.69
N GLY A 83 -2.05 -15.99 11.06
CA GLY A 83 -1.64 -17.37 10.75
C GLY A 83 -1.45 -17.63 9.25
N VAL A 84 -1.16 -16.58 8.46
CA VAL A 84 -1.01 -16.64 7.00
C VAL A 84 0.47 -16.56 6.64
N LYS A 85 0.95 -17.41 5.73
CA LYS A 85 2.31 -17.26 5.19
C LYS A 85 2.28 -16.28 4.04
N LEU A 86 3.36 -15.52 3.87
CA LEU A 86 3.48 -14.57 2.74
C LEU A 86 3.29 -15.25 1.37
N ALA A 87 3.74 -16.50 1.23
CA ALA A 87 3.58 -17.28 0.00
C ALA A 87 2.13 -17.66 -0.32
N ASP A 88 1.22 -17.56 0.65
CA ASP A 88 -0.20 -17.86 0.49
C ASP A 88 -1.02 -16.58 0.18
N VAL A 89 -0.35 -15.43 -0.02
CA VAL A 89 -1.00 -14.15 -0.32
C VAL A 89 -1.09 -13.96 -1.83
N ASP A 90 -2.30 -14.01 -2.37
CA ASP A 90 -2.55 -13.90 -3.81
C ASP A 90 -2.38 -12.47 -4.37
N VAL A 91 -2.64 -11.45 -3.55
CA VAL A 91 -2.55 -10.03 -3.92
C VAL A 91 -2.03 -9.20 -2.74
N ILE A 92 -1.09 -8.30 -3.01
CA ILE A 92 -0.57 -7.31 -2.06
C ILE A 92 -0.89 -5.91 -2.60
N GLU A 93 -1.79 -5.21 -1.92
CA GLU A 93 -2.02 -3.78 -2.11
C GLU A 93 -1.12 -3.00 -1.14
N LEU A 94 0.03 -2.53 -1.63
CA LEU A 94 1.01 -1.75 -0.89
C LEU A 94 0.95 -0.29 -1.32
N ASN A 95 0.58 0.60 -0.39
CA ASN A 95 0.51 2.04 -0.70
C ASN A 95 1.84 2.59 -1.23
N GLU A 96 1.76 3.33 -2.34
CA GLU A 96 2.92 3.88 -3.05
C GLU A 96 3.12 5.38 -2.72
N ALA A 97 3.27 5.72 -1.43
CA ALA A 97 3.54 7.13 -1.06
C ALA A 97 4.81 7.65 -1.77
N PHE A 98 5.84 6.80 -1.83
CA PHE A 98 7.04 6.97 -2.64
C PHE A 98 7.47 5.61 -3.19
N ALA A 99 8.02 5.58 -4.41
CA ALA A 99 8.56 4.35 -5.00
C ALA A 99 9.69 3.76 -4.14
N ALA A 100 10.54 4.62 -3.57
CA ALA A 100 11.68 4.21 -2.75
C ALA A 100 11.26 3.37 -1.53
N GLN A 101 10.19 3.76 -0.83
CA GLN A 101 9.73 3.01 0.34
C GLN A 101 9.00 1.72 -0.05
N ALA A 102 8.24 1.74 -1.14
CA ALA A 102 7.52 0.56 -1.61
C ALA A 102 8.53 -0.55 -1.94
N LEU A 103 9.55 -0.22 -2.75
CA LEU A 103 10.64 -1.13 -3.10
C LEU A 103 11.42 -1.60 -1.86
N ALA A 104 11.71 -0.72 -0.91
CA ALA A 104 12.40 -1.10 0.32
C ALA A 104 11.59 -2.13 1.14
N VAL A 105 10.28 -1.96 1.22
CA VAL A 105 9.38 -2.92 1.91
C VAL A 105 9.36 -4.26 1.17
N LEU A 106 9.21 -4.27 -0.16
CA LEU A 106 9.20 -5.51 -0.95
C LEU A 106 10.50 -6.32 -0.75
N ARG A 107 11.64 -5.63 -0.85
CA ARG A 107 12.96 -6.26 -0.70
C ARG A 107 13.21 -6.81 0.72
N ASP A 108 12.70 -6.17 1.77
CA ASP A 108 12.78 -6.70 3.15
C ASP A 108 12.04 -8.03 3.33
N HIS A 109 10.99 -8.24 2.53
CA HIS A 109 10.18 -9.46 2.51
C HIS A 109 10.60 -10.45 1.42
N GLY A 110 11.67 -10.16 0.67
CA GLY A 110 12.14 -11.01 -0.43
C GLY A 110 11.18 -11.08 -1.62
N ILE A 111 10.32 -10.08 -1.78
CA ILE A 111 9.40 -9.96 -2.92
C ILE A 111 10.14 -9.26 -4.06
N ALA A 112 10.01 -9.78 -5.28
CA ALA A 112 10.57 -9.14 -6.47
C ALA A 112 9.94 -7.77 -6.70
N ASP A 113 10.74 -6.79 -7.15
CA ASP A 113 10.29 -5.40 -7.35
C ASP A 113 9.15 -5.28 -8.38
N ASP A 114 9.03 -6.24 -9.29
CA ASP A 114 8.04 -6.33 -10.37
C ASP A 114 7.05 -7.50 -10.21
N ALA A 115 6.94 -8.06 -8.99
CA ALA A 115 6.04 -9.16 -8.70
C ALA A 115 4.60 -8.82 -9.14
N SER A 116 4.03 -9.62 -10.04
CA SER A 116 2.74 -9.35 -10.68
C SER A 116 1.54 -9.31 -9.73
N TYR A 117 1.70 -9.83 -8.51
CA TYR A 117 0.69 -9.83 -7.46
C TYR A 117 0.79 -8.61 -6.52
N VAL A 118 1.78 -7.74 -6.71
CA VAL A 118 1.91 -6.46 -5.98
C VAL A 118 1.32 -5.35 -6.83
N ASN A 119 0.31 -4.64 -6.31
CA ASN A 119 -0.38 -3.54 -6.97
C ASN A 119 -0.72 -3.86 -8.45
N PRO A 120 -1.43 -4.98 -8.74
CA PRO A 120 -1.65 -5.46 -10.12
C PRO A 120 -2.39 -4.46 -11.01
N ASN A 121 -3.09 -3.50 -10.40
CA ASN A 121 -3.85 -2.44 -11.08
C ASN A 121 -3.20 -1.05 -10.93
N GLY A 122 -1.92 -1.00 -10.55
CA GLY A 122 -1.20 0.21 -10.17
C GLY A 122 -1.55 0.69 -8.76
N GLY A 123 -0.89 1.76 -8.31
CA GLY A 123 -1.06 2.28 -6.97
C GLY A 123 -1.09 3.81 -6.90
N ALA A 124 -0.76 4.35 -5.73
CA ALA A 124 -0.96 5.76 -5.39
C ALA A 124 -0.09 6.73 -6.20
N ILE A 125 1.01 6.29 -6.83
CA ILE A 125 1.80 7.15 -7.74
C ILE A 125 0.95 7.54 -8.96
N ALA A 126 0.11 6.61 -9.45
CA ALA A 126 -0.78 6.86 -10.58
C ALA A 126 -2.18 7.34 -10.15
N LEU A 127 -2.76 6.71 -9.12
CA LEU A 127 -4.15 6.93 -8.68
C LEU A 127 -4.32 8.11 -7.73
N GLY A 128 -3.21 8.60 -7.15
CA GLY A 128 -3.23 9.61 -6.11
C GLY A 128 -3.44 9.06 -4.70
N HIS A 129 -3.26 9.93 -3.70
CA HIS A 129 -3.25 9.56 -2.29
C HIS A 129 -4.08 10.50 -1.40
N PRO A 130 -5.42 10.44 -1.46
CA PRO A 130 -6.27 11.08 -0.46
C PRO A 130 -6.06 10.38 0.88
N LEU A 131 -5.35 11.03 1.81
CA LEU A 131 -4.79 10.39 3.00
C LEU A 131 -5.80 9.57 3.80
N GLY A 132 -6.98 10.14 4.09
CA GLY A 132 -8.03 9.48 4.87
C GLY A 132 -8.80 8.40 4.11
N ALA A 133 -8.80 8.42 2.77
CA ALA A 133 -9.56 7.48 1.95
C ALA A 133 -8.71 6.32 1.42
N SER A 134 -7.39 6.48 1.35
CA SER A 134 -6.51 5.50 0.72
C SER A 134 -6.54 4.15 1.42
N GLY A 135 -6.54 4.11 2.76
CA GLY A 135 -6.57 2.86 3.50
C GLY A 135 -7.88 2.06 3.37
N ALA A 136 -8.99 2.72 2.99
CA ALA A 136 -10.26 2.05 2.71
C ALA A 136 -10.43 1.70 1.21
N ARG A 137 -9.68 2.39 0.33
CA ARG A 137 -9.65 2.14 -1.11
C ARG A 137 -8.84 0.90 -1.48
N LEU A 138 -7.72 0.68 -0.78
CA LEU A 138 -6.90 -0.53 -0.88
C LEU A 138 -7.68 -1.73 -0.32
#